data_AF-A0A964IZI4-F1
#
_entry.id   AF-A0A964IZI4-F1
#
_cell.length_a   1.000
_cell.length_b   1.000
_cell.length_c   1.000
_cell.angle_alpha   90.00
_cell.angle_beta   90.00
_cell.angle_gamma   90.00
#
_symmetry.space_group_name_H-M   'P 1'
#
loop_
_entity.id
_entity.type
_entity.pdbx_description
1 polymer ?
#
loop_
_entity_poly.entity_id
_entity_poly.type
_entity_poly.pdbx_seq_one_letter_code
_entity_poly.pdbx_strand_id
1 'polypeptide(L)'
;MARFHRIAAAALRAGRNRDDRPFGGATCLRARSTVFHQGDAMALPFGAGGFNAAIMALVIHFVLDPTKSVDEMVRVMRPGRIVAAYVWDRLGNGSSTGPFNAELPAMGKAPVLPPSNSVSGIAGLLDLWTRAGLRDVEPRAITLPLRACIRISTISGR
;
A
#
# COMPACT_ATOMS: atom_id res chain seq x y z
N MET A 1 15.38 8.73 -13.33
CA MET A 1 13.96 8.50 -13.66
C MET A 1 13.59 7.08 -13.24
N ALA A 2 13.06 6.90 -12.04
CA ALA A 2 12.82 5.57 -11.46
C ALA A 2 11.60 4.92 -12.13
N ARG A 3 11.83 3.91 -12.98
CA ARG A 3 10.76 3.09 -13.57
C ARG A 3 10.20 2.14 -12.51
N PHE A 4 9.21 2.60 -11.74
CA PHE A 4 8.42 1.73 -10.85
C PHE A 4 7.32 1.03 -11.68
N HIS A 5 7.68 0.04 -12.50
CA HIS A 5 6.73 -0.76 -13.31
C HIS A 5 6.33 -2.08 -12.61
N ARG A 6 6.56 -2.18 -11.30
CA ARG A 6 6.44 -3.46 -10.58
C ARG A 6 5.78 -3.24 -9.24
N ILE A 7 4.47 -3.38 -9.24
CA ILE A 7 3.62 -3.29 -8.07
C ILE A 7 2.74 -4.54 -8.08
N ALA A 8 2.91 -5.41 -7.08
CA ALA A 8 2.07 -6.58 -6.91
C ALA A 8 0.83 -6.19 -6.10
N ALA A 9 -0.34 -6.15 -6.73
CA ALA A 9 -1.60 -6.29 -6.03
C ALA A 9 -1.75 -7.78 -5.67
N ALA A 10 -1.84 -8.10 -4.38
CA ALA A 10 -2.07 -9.46 -3.94
C ALA A 10 -3.58 -9.73 -3.98
N ALA A 11 -4.03 -10.46 -5.00
CA ALA A 11 -5.40 -10.96 -5.10
C ALA A 11 -5.43 -12.39 -4.54
N LEU A 12 -5.98 -12.57 -3.34
CA LEU A 12 -5.98 -13.86 -2.65
C LEU A 12 -7.25 -14.64 -2.99
N ARG A 13 -7.08 -15.91 -3.41
CA ARG A 13 -8.16 -16.88 -3.56
C ARG A 13 -8.19 -17.78 -2.31
N ALA A 14 -9.10 -17.51 -1.37
CA ALA A 14 -9.23 -18.32 -0.16
C ALA A 14 -9.90 -19.67 -0.49
N GLY A 15 -9.14 -20.77 -0.39
CA GLY A 15 -9.67 -22.13 -0.30
C GLY A 15 -9.81 -22.53 1.17
N ARG A 16 -11.01 -22.99 1.60
CA ARG A 16 -11.22 -23.55 2.94
C ARG A 16 -10.58 -24.93 3.02
N ASN A 17 -9.77 -25.19 4.05
CA ASN A 17 -9.76 -26.53 4.65
C ASN A 17 -9.56 -26.44 6.16
N ARG A 18 -10.43 -27.14 6.90
CA ARG A 18 -10.39 -27.29 8.35
C ARG A 18 -9.26 -28.25 8.70
N ASP A 19 -8.31 -27.83 9.53
CA ASP A 19 -7.68 -28.72 10.49
C ASP A 19 -6.99 -27.90 11.61
N ASP A 20 -7.32 -28.25 12.84
CA ASP A 20 -7.09 -27.46 14.05
C ASP A 20 -5.80 -27.93 14.75
N ARG A 21 -4.75 -27.08 14.86
CA ARG A 21 -3.65 -27.23 15.86
C ARG A 21 -2.98 -25.90 16.24
N PRO A 22 -2.44 -25.78 17.48
CA PRO A 22 -2.17 -24.49 18.11
C PRO A 22 -0.79 -23.89 17.79
N PHE A 23 -0.73 -22.56 17.98
CA PHE A 23 0.31 -21.62 17.59
C PHE A 23 1.67 -21.80 18.31
N GLY A 24 2.76 -21.66 17.55
CA GLY A 24 4.11 -21.38 18.05
C GLY A 24 5.21 -21.58 17.00
N GLY A 25 5.84 -20.50 16.55
CA GLY A 25 7.04 -20.53 15.67
C GLY A 25 6.79 -19.90 14.30
N ALA A 26 7.71 -19.02 13.89
CA ALA A 26 7.70 -18.31 12.60
C ALA A 26 7.62 -19.31 11.43
N THR A 27 6.39 -19.61 11.03
CA THR A 27 6.09 -20.48 9.90
C THR A 27 6.12 -19.55 8.70
N CYS A 28 7.12 -19.73 7.82
CA CYS A 28 6.99 -19.30 6.44
C CYS A 28 5.66 -19.88 5.98
N LEU A 29 4.63 -19.03 5.84
CA LEU A 29 3.31 -19.43 5.37
C LEU A 29 3.56 -20.04 4.00
N ARG A 30 3.72 -21.37 3.98
CA ARG A 30 3.77 -22.15 2.76
C ARG A 30 2.36 -22.07 2.24
N ALA A 31 2.09 -20.99 1.53
CA ALA A 31 0.81 -20.74 0.93
C ALA A 31 0.71 -21.78 -0.19
N ARG A 32 0.13 -22.93 0.16
CA ARG A 32 0.07 -24.14 -0.68
C ARG A 32 -0.70 -23.91 -1.99
N SER A 33 -1.22 -22.70 -2.22
CA SER A 33 -1.94 -22.28 -3.41
C SER A 33 -1.81 -20.78 -3.69
N THR A 34 -0.62 -20.18 -3.57
CA THR A 34 -0.38 -18.79 -4.02
C THR A 34 0.26 -18.78 -5.40
N VAL A 35 -0.36 -18.06 -6.32
CA VAL A 35 0.17 -17.80 -7.65
C VAL A 35 0.55 -16.33 -7.74
N PHE A 36 1.77 -16.06 -8.19
CA PHE A 36 2.26 -14.71 -8.40
C PHE A 36 2.04 -14.34 -9.87
N HIS A 37 1.48 -13.18 -10.11
CA HIS A 37 1.30 -12.61 -11.43
C HIS A 37 1.98 -11.26 -11.50
N GLN A 38 2.75 -11.03 -12.56
CA GLN A 38 3.22 -9.69 -12.90
C GLN A 38 2.11 -8.98 -13.67
N GLY A 39 1.85 -7.71 -13.33
CA GLY A 39 0.84 -6.90 -14.00
C GLY A 39 1.01 -5.41 -13.70
N ASP A 40 0.30 -4.60 -14.47
CA ASP A 40 0.13 -3.17 -14.20
C ASP A 40 -1.08 -2.97 -13.29
N ALA A 41 -0.92 -2.19 -12.22
CA ALA A 41 -2.01 -1.87 -11.30
C ALA A 41 -3.12 -1.03 -11.97
N MET A 42 -2.83 -0.37 -13.09
CA MET A 42 -3.79 0.36 -13.92
C MET A 42 -4.38 -0.48 -15.07
N ALA A 43 -3.95 -1.74 -15.21
CA ALA A 43 -4.44 -2.68 -16.22
C ALA A 43 -4.21 -4.12 -15.75
N LEU A 44 -5.02 -4.58 -14.81
CA LEU A 44 -4.84 -5.88 -14.17
C LEU A 44 -5.11 -7.01 -15.18
N PRO A 45 -4.22 -8.03 -15.27
CA PRO A 45 -4.31 -9.11 -16.26
C PRO A 45 -5.34 -10.19 -15.86
N PHE A 46 -6.48 -9.77 -15.32
CA PHE A 46 -7.53 -10.66 -14.83
C PHE A 46 -8.89 -10.24 -15.40
N GLY A 47 -9.78 -11.23 -15.57
CA GLY A 47 -11.18 -10.98 -15.89
C GLY A 47 -11.93 -10.29 -14.76
N ALA A 48 -13.12 -9.77 -15.08
CA ALA A 48 -13.99 -9.16 -14.07
C ALA A 48 -14.57 -10.21 -13.10
N GLY A 49 -14.82 -9.84 -11.85
CA GLY A 49 -15.50 -10.72 -10.88
C GLY A 49 -14.75 -12.02 -10.51
N GLY A 50 -13.43 -12.04 -10.64
CA GLY A 50 -12.60 -13.21 -10.35
C GLY A 50 -12.27 -13.39 -8.86
N PHE A 51 -12.29 -12.31 -8.08
CA PHE A 51 -11.73 -12.29 -6.72
C PHE A 51 -12.74 -11.94 -5.62
N ASN A 52 -12.43 -12.41 -4.41
CA ASN A 52 -13.20 -12.16 -3.19
C ASN A 52 -12.54 -11.14 -2.26
N ALA A 53 -11.26 -10.84 -2.47
CA ALA A 53 -10.51 -9.80 -1.74
C ALA A 53 -9.41 -9.24 -2.64
N ALA A 54 -9.25 -7.92 -2.65
CA ALA A 54 -8.13 -7.23 -3.30
C ALA A 54 -7.47 -6.28 -2.30
N ILE A 55 -6.14 -6.39 -2.16
CA ILE A 55 -5.37 -5.59 -1.22
C ILE A 55 -4.24 -4.87 -1.95
N MET A 56 -4.10 -3.57 -1.72
CA MET A 56 -2.98 -2.75 -2.18
C MET A 56 -2.16 -2.22 -1.00
N ALA A 57 -0.92 -2.69 -0.89
CA ALA A 57 -0.05 -2.42 0.24
C ALA A 57 1.00 -1.34 -0.10
N LEU A 58 0.89 -0.15 0.49
CA LEU A 58 1.87 0.95 0.44
C LEU A 58 2.21 1.48 -0.97
N VAL A 59 1.30 1.30 -1.91
CA VAL A 59 1.60 1.41 -3.33
C VAL A 59 0.87 2.57 -4.01
N ILE A 60 -0.35 2.88 -3.57
CA ILE A 60 -1.30 3.67 -4.35
C ILE A 60 -0.77 5.05 -4.76
N HIS A 61 0.05 5.69 -3.92
CA HIS A 61 0.66 6.99 -4.23
C HIS A 61 1.76 6.93 -5.30
N PHE A 62 2.31 5.75 -5.60
CA PHE A 62 3.27 5.55 -6.68
C PHE A 62 2.60 5.31 -8.04
N VAL A 63 1.29 5.05 -8.06
CA VAL A 63 0.55 4.85 -9.30
C VAL A 63 0.26 6.20 -9.95
N LEU A 64 0.51 6.31 -11.26
CA LEU A 64 0.33 7.54 -12.03
C LEU A 64 -1.14 7.99 -12.07
N ASP A 65 -2.05 7.04 -12.25
CA ASP A 65 -3.50 7.27 -12.16
C ASP A 65 -4.10 6.35 -11.06
N PRO A 66 -4.22 6.87 -9.82
CA PRO A 66 -4.83 6.11 -8.73
C PRO A 66 -6.30 5.78 -8.99
N THR A 67 -7.04 6.62 -9.72
CA THR A 67 -8.46 6.38 -10.03
C THR A 67 -8.59 5.16 -10.90
N LYS A 68 -7.86 5.11 -12.02
CA LYS A 68 -7.84 3.94 -12.89
C LYS A 68 -7.38 2.67 -12.17
N SER A 69 -6.45 2.79 -11.22
CA SER A 69 -5.99 1.64 -10.46
C SER A 69 -7.04 1.08 -9.51
N VAL A 70 -7.79 1.95 -8.82
CA VAL A 70 -8.92 1.51 -7.97
C VAL A 70 -10.04 0.94 -8.82
N ASP A 71 -10.34 1.54 -9.98
CA ASP A 71 -11.35 1.02 -10.92
C ASP A 71 -11.00 -0.41 -11.37
N GLU A 72 -9.73 -0.68 -11.67
CA GLU A 72 -9.25 -2.02 -12.00
C GLU A 72 -9.38 -2.99 -10.83
N MET A 73 -9.06 -2.57 -9.61
CA MET A 73 -9.31 -3.39 -8.41
C MET A 73 -10.79 -3.72 -8.25
N VAL A 74 -11.68 -2.75 -8.45
CA VAL A 74 -13.14 -2.95 -8.37
C VAL A 74 -13.60 -3.89 -9.47
N ARG A 75 -13.11 -3.73 -10.70
CA ARG A 75 -13.48 -4.55 -11.87
C ARG A 75 -13.18 -6.04 -11.64
N VAL A 76 -11.99 -6.38 -11.16
CA VAL A 76 -11.58 -7.78 -10.96
C VAL A 76 -12.28 -8.43 -9.76
N MET A 77 -12.93 -7.63 -8.92
CA MET A 77 -13.61 -8.08 -7.72
C MET A 77 -15.07 -8.45 -8.01
N ARG A 78 -15.57 -9.49 -7.32
CA ARG A 78 -17.01 -9.79 -7.35
C ARG A 78 -17.78 -8.68 -6.61
N PRO A 79 -19.02 -8.37 -7.01
CA PRO A 79 -19.86 -7.43 -6.25
C PRO A 79 -20.02 -7.84 -4.78
N GLY A 80 -20.03 -6.86 -3.87
CA GLY A 80 -20.20 -7.08 -2.43
C GLY A 80 -19.00 -7.71 -1.73
N ARG A 81 -17.80 -7.60 -2.31
CA ARG A 81 -16.55 -8.11 -1.73
C ARG A 81 -15.61 -6.98 -1.33
N ILE A 82 -14.56 -7.33 -0.60
CA ILE A 82 -13.70 -6.36 0.09
C ILE A 82 -12.55 -5.91 -0.81
N VAL A 83 -12.39 -4.60 -0.89
CA VAL A 83 -11.20 -3.93 -1.41
C VAL A 83 -10.55 -3.20 -0.25
N ALA A 84 -9.24 -3.36 -0.08
CA ALA A 84 -8.49 -2.70 1.01
C ALA A 84 -7.19 -2.09 0.46
N ALA A 85 -6.81 -0.93 0.98
CA ALA A 85 -5.46 -0.42 0.82
C ALA A 85 -4.98 0.20 2.12
N TYR A 86 -3.67 0.19 2.31
CA TYR A 86 -3.04 0.96 3.37
C TYR A 86 -1.81 1.66 2.79
N VAL A 87 -1.56 2.87 3.26
CA VAL A 87 -0.53 3.75 2.72
C VAL A 87 0.07 4.56 3.86
N TRP A 88 1.34 4.93 3.70
CA TRP A 88 1.95 5.92 4.58
C TRP A 88 1.35 7.29 4.32
N ASP A 89 1.03 8.02 5.38
CA ASP A 89 0.76 9.45 5.26
C ASP A 89 2.06 10.17 4.89
N ARG A 90 2.14 10.59 3.63
CA ARG A 90 3.30 11.30 3.05
C ARG A 90 3.17 12.81 3.13
N LEU A 91 1.96 13.33 3.35
CA LEU A 91 1.70 14.77 3.47
C LEU A 91 1.83 15.22 4.92
N GLY A 92 1.53 14.33 5.87
CA GLY A 92 1.91 14.49 7.27
C GLY A 92 3.30 13.92 7.60
N ASN A 93 3.58 13.84 8.90
CA ASN A 93 4.79 13.23 9.46
C ASN A 93 4.63 11.71 9.73
N GLY A 94 3.55 11.09 9.23
CA GLY A 94 3.18 9.70 9.52
C GLY A 94 3.98 8.62 8.79
N SER A 95 5.10 8.97 8.15
CA SER A 95 5.99 8.01 7.48
C SER A 95 7.35 7.95 8.17
N SER A 96 8.06 6.83 8.02
CA SER A 96 9.45 6.70 8.51
C SER A 96 10.41 7.75 7.94
N THR A 97 10.08 8.29 6.76
CA THR A 97 10.83 9.38 6.11
C THR A 97 10.41 10.77 6.54
N GLY A 98 9.31 10.91 7.29
CA GLY A 98 8.73 12.20 7.70
C GLY A 98 9.74 13.14 8.36
N PRO A 99 10.47 12.70 9.42
CA PRO A 99 11.46 13.53 10.07
C PRO A 99 12.57 14.00 9.14
N PHE A 100 13.09 13.12 8.27
CA PHE A 100 14.12 13.49 7.30
C PHE A 100 13.59 14.50 6.28
N ASN A 101 12.38 14.28 5.75
CA ASN A 101 11.76 15.17 4.78
C ASN A 101 11.48 16.58 5.34
N ALA A 102 11.25 16.70 6.65
CA ALA A 102 11.03 17.98 7.33
C ALA A 102 12.31 18.83 7.39
N GLU A 103 13.49 18.21 7.46
CA GLU A 103 14.78 18.90 7.54
C GLU A 103 15.34 19.31 6.17
N LEU A 104 14.96 18.60 5.10
CA LEU A 104 15.48 18.85 3.74
C LEU A 104 15.33 20.31 3.28
N PRO A 105 14.19 21.01 3.51
CA PRO A 105 14.04 22.41 3.12
C PRO A 105 15.07 23.34 3.75
N ALA A 106 15.46 23.11 5.01
CA ALA A 106 16.50 23.90 5.69
C ALA A 106 17.88 23.71 5.05
N MET A 107 18.10 22.59 4.36
CA MET A 107 19.32 22.29 3.58
C MET A 107 19.21 22.74 2.12
N GLY A 108 18.15 23.47 1.74
CA GLY A 108 17.89 23.87 0.35
C GLY A 108 17.56 22.70 -0.57
N LYS A 109 17.07 21.57 -0.02
CA LYS A 109 16.68 20.38 -0.77
C LYS A 109 15.16 20.20 -0.71
N ALA A 110 14.55 19.87 -1.84
CA ALA A 110 13.13 19.52 -1.88
C ALA A 110 12.92 18.06 -1.41
N PRO A 111 11.89 17.78 -0.59
CA PRO A 111 11.54 16.42 -0.24
C PRO A 111 11.07 15.63 -1.46
N VAL A 112 11.45 14.36 -1.53
CA VAL A 112 11.05 13.47 -2.63
C VAL A 112 9.64 12.94 -2.34
N LEU A 113 8.66 13.48 -3.06
CA LEU A 113 7.27 13.05 -2.98
C LEU A 113 6.93 12.07 -4.10
N PRO A 114 6.05 11.09 -3.85
CA PRO A 114 5.52 10.24 -4.90
C PRO A 114 4.60 11.05 -5.85
N PRO A 115 4.40 10.58 -7.10
CA PRO A 115 3.66 11.32 -8.12
C PRO A 115 2.24 11.67 -7.68
N SER A 116 1.55 10.71 -7.07
CA SER A 116 0.18 10.88 -6.57
C SER A 116 0.19 11.06 -5.05
N ASN A 117 0.95 12.02 -4.53
CA ASN A 117 1.06 12.23 -3.09
C ASN A 117 -0.27 12.65 -2.44
N SER A 118 -1.19 13.27 -3.18
CA SER A 118 -2.52 13.69 -2.70
C SER A 118 -3.36 12.52 -2.15
N VAL A 119 -3.16 11.31 -2.65
CA VAL A 119 -3.86 10.09 -2.18
C VAL A 119 -3.14 9.40 -1.03
N SER A 120 -2.18 10.05 -0.38
CA SER A 120 -1.49 9.50 0.80
C SER A 120 -2.19 9.84 2.12
N GLY A 121 -3.02 10.89 2.12
CA GLY A 121 -3.80 11.29 3.30
C GLY A 121 -5.18 10.62 3.33
N ILE A 122 -5.78 10.54 4.53
CA ILE A 122 -7.10 9.94 4.74
C ILE A 122 -8.18 10.58 3.85
N ALA A 123 -8.22 11.91 3.77
CA ALA A 123 -9.21 12.62 2.97
C ALA A 123 -9.09 12.29 1.47
N GLY A 124 -7.86 12.25 0.94
CA GLY A 124 -7.61 11.93 -0.46
C GLY A 124 -7.94 10.47 -0.81
N LEU A 125 -7.70 9.53 0.11
CA LEU A 125 -8.12 8.14 -0.06
C LEU A 125 -9.65 8.02 -0.05
N LEU A 126 -10.31 8.66 0.91
CA LEU A 126 -11.76 8.59 1.03
C LEU A 126 -12.45 9.14 -0.23
N ASP A 127 -11.99 10.29 -0.72
CA ASP A 127 -12.48 10.87 -1.98
C ASP A 127 -12.26 9.92 -3.17
N LEU A 128 -11.03 9.41 -3.33
CA LEU A 128 -10.68 8.48 -4.40
C LEU A 128 -11.59 7.24 -4.42
N TRP A 129 -11.83 6.66 -3.24
CA TRP A 129 -12.58 5.42 -3.08
C TRP A 129 -14.08 5.64 -3.31
N THR A 130 -14.59 6.78 -2.83
CA THR A 130 -15.99 7.17 -3.03
C THR A 130 -16.28 7.41 -4.52
N ARG A 131 -15.36 8.10 -5.23
CA ARG A 131 -15.48 8.34 -6.68
C ARG A 131 -15.41 7.05 -7.51
N ALA A 132 -14.70 6.04 -7.04
CA ALA A 132 -14.68 4.71 -7.66
C ALA A 132 -15.96 3.88 -7.40
N GLY A 133 -16.96 4.45 -6.70
CA GLY A 133 -18.24 3.80 -6.44
C GLY A 133 -18.23 2.77 -5.32
N LEU A 134 -17.14 2.70 -4.53
CA LEU A 134 -17.10 1.88 -3.33
C LEU A 134 -18.05 2.45 -2.27
N ARG A 135 -18.75 1.55 -1.58
CA ARG A 135 -19.66 1.88 -0.47
C ARG A 135 -19.04 1.44 0.85
N ASP A 136 -19.51 2.02 1.95
CA ASP A 136 -19.06 1.67 3.31
C ASP A 136 -17.54 1.80 3.50
N VAL A 137 -16.96 2.86 2.93
CA VAL A 137 -15.52 3.13 3.02
C VAL A 137 -15.18 3.57 4.45
N GLU A 138 -14.45 2.73 5.17
CA GLU A 138 -13.99 2.99 6.54
C GLU A 138 -12.50 3.39 6.57
N PRO A 139 -12.17 4.69 6.55
CA PRO A 139 -10.80 5.12 6.73
C PRO A 139 -10.36 4.93 8.18
N ARG A 140 -9.16 4.37 8.38
CA ARG A 140 -8.56 4.22 9.72
C ARG A 140 -7.10 4.65 9.72
N ALA A 141 -6.76 5.55 10.63
CA ALA A 141 -5.36 5.84 10.94
C ALA A 141 -4.77 4.71 11.78
N ILE A 142 -3.59 4.22 11.40
CA ILE A 142 -2.83 3.24 12.16
C ILE A 142 -1.53 3.90 12.59
N THR A 143 -1.35 4.07 13.90
CA THR A 143 -0.13 4.66 14.47
C THR A 143 0.79 3.54 14.94
N LEU A 144 2.03 3.52 14.42
CA LEU A 144 3.06 2.56 14.79
C LEU A 144 4.22 3.30 15.47
N PRO A 145 4.68 2.90 16.66
CA PRO A 145 5.83 3.51 17.30
C PRO A 145 7.12 3.19 16.52
N LEU A 146 7.74 4.22 15.97
CA LEU A 146 9.08 4.12 15.37
C LEU A 146 10.14 4.22 16.47
N ARG A 147 10.85 3.12 16.72
CA ARG A 147 12.05 3.13 17.55
C ARG A 147 13.27 3.24 16.63
N ALA A 148 13.77 4.46 16.43
CA ALA A 148 15.02 4.69 15.72
C ALA A 148 16.17 4.84 16.72
N CYS A 149 17.10 3.88 16.75
CA CYS A 149 18.37 4.04 17.47
C CYS A 149 19.39 4.62 16.49
N ILE A 150 19.64 5.92 16.56
CA ILE A 150 20.69 6.57 15.78
C ILE A 150 21.87 6.80 16.72
N ARG A 151 22.89 5.94 16.65
CA ARG A 151 24.19 6.24 17.26
C ARG A 151 24.95 7.14 16.28
N ILE A 152 24.80 8.45 16.45
CA ILE A 152 25.65 9.43 15.76
C ILE A 152 27.03 9.34 16.42
N SER A 153 27.93 8.55 15.83
CA SER A 153 29.34 8.65 16.15
C SER A 153 29.89 9.71 15.22
N THR A 154 30.09 10.92 15.72
CA THR A 154 30.93 11.89 15.03
C THR A 154 32.28 11.22 14.80
N ILE A 155 32.69 11.06 13.54
CA ILE A 155 34.08 10.75 13.22
C ILE A 155 34.85 12.01 13.59
N SER A 156 35.36 12.05 14.82
CA SER A 156 36.37 13.03 15.20
C SER A 156 37.66 12.68 14.45
N GLY A 157 38.06 13.55 13.52
CA GLY A 157 39.45 13.66 13.09
C GLY A 157 39.67 13.62 11.57
N ARG A 158 40.00 14.78 10.98
CA ARG A 158 41.38 15.13 10.59
C ARG A 158 41.50 16.59 10.20
#